data_AF-A0A2D9WYE5-F1
#
_entry.id   AF-A0A2D9WYE5-F1
#
_cell.length_a   1.000
_cell.length_b   1.000
_cell.length_c   1.000
_cell.angle_alpha   90.00
_cell.angle_beta   90.00
_cell.angle_gamma   90.00
#
_symmetry.space_group_name_H-M   'P 1'
#
loop_
_entity.id
_entity.type
_entity.pdbx_description
1 polymer ?
#
loop_
_entity_poly.entity_id
_entity_poly.type
_entity_poly.pdbx_seq_one_letter_code
_entity_poly.pdbx_strand_id
1 'polypeptide(L)'
;MGLSSPIIREKLILILKGIAMGAANKVPGVSGGIVAFVGGFYEELIYSLQKINLKSLTILLKEGWSPFYYYINGKFLTLLFSGVIISYFSVSLILDYLIRYFETYVLAVFFGMVISSVYFLYYELKNWNFKKILFFSLGLIIGLIIMNSKPLTENEGIVFVFFCGLVSVCGMTLPGLSGSFLLLLLGNYTLLLVDSVNAIYFSISDIIRLDFDFISDPYRTKLLKLAAIFTLGSITGLIFFSNILSFVLRKYHQNTIATIIGFVGGSLGVIWPWRKKVYKNDELGEIVFNSIGKPEIAYYEYVLPNIKSTDFWLLSLFIILGVIFVSLLERYGIKKRG
;
A
#
# COMPACT_ATOMS: atom_id res chain seq x y z
N MET A 1 14.11 -34.76 22.23
CA MET A 1 13.43 -33.56 21.68
C MET A 1 14.25 -33.03 20.52
N GLY A 2 14.08 -33.59 19.32
CA GLY A 2 14.86 -33.22 18.15
C GLY A 2 13.98 -33.27 16.92
N LEU A 3 13.24 -32.19 16.66
CA LEU A 3 12.36 -32.10 15.49
C LEU A 3 12.39 -30.67 14.93
N SER A 4 13.43 -30.38 14.15
CA SER A 4 13.24 -29.65 12.90
C SER A 4 14.31 -30.14 11.93
N SER A 5 13.94 -31.04 11.01
CA SER A 5 14.84 -31.37 9.90
C SER A 5 15.18 -30.08 9.15
N PRO A 6 16.42 -29.92 8.64
CA PRO A 6 16.87 -28.69 7.98
C PRO A 6 15.89 -28.21 6.88
N ILE A 7 15.22 -29.15 6.22
CA ILE A 7 14.20 -28.93 5.18
C ILE A 7 12.95 -28.20 5.71
N ILE A 8 12.45 -28.53 6.92
CA ILE A 8 11.27 -27.85 7.49
C ILE A 8 11.62 -26.42 7.86
N ARG A 9 12.82 -26.23 8.43
CA ARG A 9 13.32 -24.90 8.80
C ARG A 9 13.44 -23.99 7.58
N GLU A 10 13.98 -24.49 6.47
CA GLU A 10 14.07 -23.73 5.22
C GLU A 10 12.70 -23.30 4.68
N LYS A 11 11.71 -24.22 4.69
CA LYS A 11 10.34 -23.92 4.26
C LYS A 11 9.69 -22.84 5.13
N LEU A 12 9.85 -22.92 6.45
CA LEU A 12 9.33 -21.92 7.39
C LEU A 12 9.99 -20.56 7.19
N ILE A 13 11.31 -20.53 7.00
CA ILE A 13 12.03 -19.28 6.70
C ILE A 13 11.49 -18.63 5.43
N LEU A 14 11.18 -19.41 4.40
CA LEU A 14 10.61 -18.88 3.17
C LEU A 14 9.19 -18.30 3.35
N ILE A 15 8.35 -18.96 4.16
CA ILE A 15 7.03 -18.43 4.52
C ILE A 15 7.19 -17.12 5.31
N LEU A 16 8.11 -17.07 6.29
CA LEU A 16 8.39 -15.85 7.06
C LEU A 16 8.91 -14.70 6.19
N LYS A 17 9.75 -15.01 5.19
CA LYS A 17 10.18 -14.05 4.15
C LYS A 17 8.98 -13.51 3.36
N GLY A 18 8.06 -14.40 2.98
CA GLY A 18 6.78 -14.02 2.36
C GLY A 18 5.93 -13.13 3.26
N ILE A 19 5.87 -13.43 4.56
CA ILE A 19 5.12 -12.63 5.53
C ILE A 19 5.69 -11.22 5.64
N ALA A 20 7.01 -11.09 5.77
CA ALA A 20 7.69 -9.80 5.83
C ALA A 20 7.45 -8.97 4.55
N MET A 21 7.53 -9.61 3.37
CA MET A 21 7.25 -8.95 2.09
C MET A 21 5.79 -8.51 1.97
N GLY A 22 4.84 -9.34 2.40
CA GLY A 22 3.41 -9.01 2.40
C GLY A 22 3.08 -7.84 3.32
N ALA A 23 3.72 -7.77 4.50
CA ALA A 23 3.54 -6.68 5.44
C ALA A 23 4.07 -5.37 4.84
N ALA A 24 5.26 -5.41 4.25
CA ALA A 24 5.85 -4.27 3.56
C ALA A 24 4.98 -3.73 2.43
N ASN A 25 4.34 -4.59 1.63
CA ASN A 25 3.45 -4.16 0.55
C ASN A 25 2.17 -3.47 1.05
N LYS A 26 1.76 -3.70 2.30
CA LYS A 26 0.55 -3.12 2.89
C LYS A 26 0.83 -1.83 3.66
N VAL A 27 2.05 -1.65 4.15
CA VAL A 27 2.50 -0.46 4.86
C VAL A 27 2.90 0.63 3.85
N PRO A 28 2.48 1.90 4.02
CA PRO A 28 2.85 2.98 3.11
C PRO A 28 4.33 3.35 3.25
N GLY A 29 4.99 3.61 2.13
CA GLY A 29 6.37 4.09 2.08
C GLY A 29 7.43 2.98 2.08
N VAL A 30 7.01 1.71 2.09
CA VAL A 30 7.91 0.55 2.07
C VAL A 30 7.66 -0.27 0.81
N SER A 31 8.74 -0.59 0.08
CA SER A 31 8.65 -1.49 -1.08
C SER A 31 8.93 -2.94 -0.67
N GLY A 32 8.02 -3.87 -0.99
CA GLY A 32 8.28 -5.31 -0.81
C GLY A 32 9.47 -5.81 -1.62
N GLY A 33 9.84 -5.13 -2.71
CA GLY A 33 11.06 -5.43 -3.45
C GLY A 33 12.34 -5.19 -2.64
N ILE A 34 12.37 -4.12 -1.82
CA ILE A 34 13.49 -3.85 -0.90
C ILE A 34 13.55 -4.93 0.18
N VAL A 35 12.40 -5.32 0.74
CA VAL A 35 12.36 -6.42 1.73
C VAL A 35 12.83 -7.74 1.13
N ALA A 36 12.43 -8.06 -0.10
CA ALA A 36 12.92 -9.25 -0.80
C ALA A 36 14.43 -9.21 -1.02
N PHE A 37 14.98 -8.02 -1.31
CA PHE A 37 16.40 -7.82 -1.53
C PHE A 37 17.21 -7.94 -0.24
N VAL A 38 16.79 -7.25 0.82
CA VAL A 38 17.39 -7.34 2.16
C VAL A 38 17.34 -8.78 2.67
N GLY A 39 16.19 -9.45 2.48
CA GLY A 39 15.97 -10.86 2.81
C GLY A 39 16.72 -11.87 1.92
N GLY A 40 17.41 -11.41 0.88
CA GLY A 40 18.25 -12.24 0.02
C GLY A 40 17.49 -13.25 -0.83
N PHE A 41 16.24 -12.98 -1.20
CA PHE A 41 15.43 -13.84 -2.08
C PHE A 41 14.88 -13.10 -3.31
N TYR A 42 15.32 -11.85 -3.53
CA TYR A 42 14.90 -11.03 -4.66
C TYR A 42 15.27 -11.65 -6.00
N GLU A 43 16.53 -12.05 -6.19
CA GLU A 43 16.99 -12.65 -7.46
C GLU A 43 16.24 -13.94 -7.78
N GLU A 44 16.05 -14.81 -6.77
CA GLU A 44 15.29 -16.05 -6.95
C GLU A 44 13.81 -15.77 -7.30
N LEU A 45 13.21 -14.76 -6.68
CA LEU A 45 11.85 -14.31 -7.01
C LEU A 45 11.75 -13.83 -8.45
N ILE A 46 12.62 -12.91 -8.88
CA ILE A 46 12.61 -12.36 -10.23
C ILE A 46 12.86 -13.46 -11.26
N TYR A 47 13.86 -14.31 -11.04
CA TYR A 47 14.16 -15.44 -11.91
C TYR A 47 12.98 -16.41 -12.04
N SER A 48 12.32 -16.74 -10.93
CA SER A 48 11.15 -17.64 -10.93
C SER A 48 9.95 -17.01 -11.65
N LEU A 49 9.71 -15.70 -11.46
CA LEU A 49 8.65 -14.98 -12.16
C LEU A 49 8.92 -14.83 -13.66
N GLN A 50 10.16 -14.61 -14.08
CA GLN A 50 10.53 -14.53 -15.51
C GLN A 50 10.28 -15.84 -16.28
N LYS A 51 10.29 -16.99 -15.57
CA LYS A 51 9.92 -18.27 -16.16
C LYS A 51 8.43 -18.42 -16.41
N ILE A 52 7.57 -17.57 -15.84
CA ILE A 52 6.14 -17.53 -16.15
C ILE A 52 5.96 -16.78 -17.48
N ASN A 53 6.02 -17.53 -18.56
CA ASN A 53 5.94 -17.03 -19.94
C ASN A 53 5.26 -18.06 -20.87
N LEU A 54 5.18 -17.75 -22.17
CA LEU A 54 4.56 -18.63 -23.18
C LEU A 54 5.17 -20.05 -23.20
N LYS A 55 6.47 -20.19 -22.89
CA LYS A 55 7.12 -21.50 -22.80
C LYS A 55 6.61 -22.30 -21.60
N SER A 56 6.47 -21.68 -20.42
CA SER A 56 5.87 -22.36 -19.27
C SER A 56 4.42 -22.78 -19.53
N LEU A 57 3.64 -21.96 -20.24
CA LEU A 57 2.28 -22.31 -20.64
C LEU A 57 2.28 -23.51 -21.61
N THR A 58 3.23 -23.56 -22.54
CA THR A 58 3.41 -24.69 -23.45
C THR A 58 3.76 -25.98 -22.69
N ILE A 59 4.66 -25.90 -21.69
CA ILE A 59 5.00 -27.03 -20.81
C ILE A 59 3.77 -27.50 -20.05
N LEU A 60 2.97 -26.58 -19.49
CA LEU A 60 1.75 -26.91 -18.76
C LEU A 60 0.74 -27.68 -19.64
N LEU A 61 0.54 -27.23 -20.88
CA LEU A 61 -0.42 -27.83 -21.81
C LEU A 61 0.06 -29.15 -22.42
N LYS A 62 1.37 -29.33 -22.65
CA LYS A 62 1.93 -30.52 -23.31
C LYS A 62 2.43 -31.58 -22.35
N GLU A 63 3.06 -31.18 -21.25
CA GLU A 63 3.77 -32.06 -20.32
C GLU A 63 3.07 -32.17 -18.95
N GLY A 64 2.11 -31.29 -18.67
CA GLY A 64 1.26 -31.32 -17.47
C GLY A 64 1.76 -30.46 -16.30
N TRP A 65 1.06 -30.55 -15.16
CA TRP A 65 1.28 -29.68 -13.99
C TRP A 65 2.64 -29.91 -13.32
N SER A 66 3.10 -31.15 -13.18
CA SER A 66 4.34 -31.46 -12.45
C SER A 66 5.59 -30.87 -13.13
N PRO A 67 5.81 -31.05 -14.45
CA PRO A 67 6.93 -30.41 -15.16
C PRO A 67 6.84 -28.89 -15.14
N PHE A 68 5.64 -28.32 -15.30
CA PHE A 68 5.41 -26.88 -15.17
C PHE A 68 5.81 -26.35 -13.79
N TYR A 69 5.34 -27.00 -12.72
CA TYR A 69 5.61 -26.61 -11.34
C TYR A 69 7.10 -26.66 -11.04
N TYR A 70 7.83 -27.65 -11.54
CA TYR A 70 9.28 -27.70 -11.42
C TYR A 70 9.96 -26.59 -12.23
N TYR A 71 9.52 -26.37 -13.48
CA TYR A 71 10.10 -25.37 -14.38
C TYR A 71 10.09 -23.97 -13.77
N ILE A 72 8.95 -23.52 -13.23
CA ILE A 72 8.79 -22.16 -12.69
C ILE A 72 9.35 -21.98 -11.27
N ASN A 73 9.99 -22.99 -10.68
CA ASN A 73 10.32 -23.01 -9.25
C ASN A 73 9.07 -22.86 -8.36
N GLY A 74 8.04 -23.65 -8.66
CA GLY A 74 6.72 -23.57 -8.04
C GLY A 74 6.76 -23.79 -6.53
N LYS A 75 7.71 -24.59 -6.02
CA LYS A 75 7.91 -24.78 -4.57
C LYS A 75 8.28 -23.47 -3.87
N PHE A 76 9.23 -22.74 -4.44
CA PHE A 76 9.60 -21.42 -3.92
C PHE A 76 8.42 -20.45 -3.98
N LEU A 77 7.78 -20.34 -5.15
CA LEU A 77 6.69 -19.39 -5.36
C LEU A 77 5.50 -19.68 -4.43
N THR A 78 5.05 -20.93 -4.34
CA THR A 78 3.90 -21.29 -3.50
C THR A 78 4.14 -21.02 -2.02
N LEU A 79 5.31 -21.38 -1.49
CA LEU A 79 5.66 -21.09 -0.09
C LEU A 79 5.77 -19.59 0.17
N LEU A 80 6.44 -18.85 -0.70
CA LEU A 80 6.59 -17.39 -0.55
C LEU A 80 5.22 -16.70 -0.61
N PHE A 81 4.42 -16.97 -1.64
CA PHE A 81 3.11 -16.35 -1.82
C PHE A 81 2.10 -16.77 -0.77
N SER A 82 2.18 -17.99 -0.21
CA SER A 82 1.38 -18.34 0.97
C SER A 82 1.70 -17.41 2.15
N GLY A 83 2.97 -17.09 2.38
CA GLY A 83 3.37 -16.13 3.42
C GLY A 83 2.85 -14.72 3.13
N VAL A 84 2.91 -14.28 1.86
CA VAL A 84 2.38 -12.98 1.43
C VAL A 84 0.87 -12.90 1.68
N ILE A 85 0.10 -13.93 1.31
CA ILE A 85 -1.36 -13.98 1.49
C ILE A 85 -1.71 -13.97 2.99
N ILE A 86 -1.06 -14.81 3.80
CA ILE A 86 -1.25 -14.85 5.26
C ILE A 86 -1.02 -13.45 5.86
N SER A 87 0.07 -12.81 5.46
CA SER A 87 0.42 -11.47 5.93
C SER A 87 -0.55 -10.40 5.46
N TYR A 88 -1.00 -10.45 4.21
CA TYR A 88 -1.91 -9.45 3.67
C TYR A 88 -3.23 -9.38 4.45
N PHE A 89 -3.77 -10.53 4.88
CA PHE A 89 -4.96 -10.59 5.73
C PHE A 89 -4.65 -10.29 7.20
N SER A 90 -3.61 -10.88 7.79
CA SER A 90 -3.30 -10.67 9.21
C SER A 90 -2.91 -9.22 9.52
N VAL A 91 -2.10 -8.59 8.67
CA VAL A 91 -1.74 -7.18 8.79
C VAL A 91 -2.95 -6.29 8.61
N SER A 92 -3.94 -6.70 7.81
CA SER A 92 -5.23 -5.99 7.69
C SER A 92 -5.96 -5.90 9.02
N LEU A 93 -6.07 -7.03 9.73
CA LEU A 93 -6.75 -7.11 11.02
C LEU A 93 -6.00 -6.30 12.10
N ILE A 94 -4.68 -6.38 12.09
CA ILE A 94 -3.82 -5.60 13.00
C ILE A 94 -3.99 -4.10 12.72
N LEU A 95 -3.94 -3.69 11.45
CA LEU A 95 -4.11 -2.28 11.08
C LEU A 95 -5.52 -1.77 11.38
N ASP A 96 -6.56 -2.56 11.16
CA ASP A 96 -7.93 -2.21 11.54
C ASP A 96 -8.04 -1.92 13.04
N TYR A 97 -7.47 -2.80 13.87
CA TYR A 97 -7.40 -2.58 15.31
C TYR A 97 -6.60 -1.31 15.66
N LEU A 98 -5.40 -1.15 15.10
CA LEU A 98 -4.55 0.01 15.40
C LEU A 98 -5.15 1.33 14.91
N ILE A 99 -5.81 1.35 13.76
CA ILE A 99 -6.47 2.54 13.22
C ILE A 99 -7.69 2.89 14.06
N ARG A 100 -8.47 1.91 14.54
CA ARG A 100 -9.65 2.19 15.38
C ARG A 100 -9.29 2.80 16.73
N TYR A 101 -8.23 2.32 17.38
CA TYR A 101 -7.90 2.73 18.76
C TYR A 101 -6.71 3.71 18.86
N PHE A 102 -5.81 3.72 17.88
CA PHE A 102 -4.54 4.44 17.90
C PHE A 102 -4.27 5.22 16.61
N GLU A 103 -5.34 5.66 15.92
CA GLU A 103 -5.27 6.30 14.61
C GLU A 103 -4.17 7.38 14.50
N THR A 104 -4.14 8.30 15.45
CA THR A 104 -3.21 9.44 15.45
C THR A 104 -1.75 8.97 15.47
N TYR A 105 -1.44 7.89 16.20
CA TYR A 105 -0.10 7.32 16.26
C TYR A 105 0.25 6.55 14.99
N VAL A 106 -0.71 5.79 14.43
CA VAL A 106 -0.52 5.11 13.13
C VAL A 106 -0.23 6.13 12.03
N LEU A 107 -1.00 7.21 11.98
CA LEU A 107 -0.79 8.31 11.04
C LEU A 107 0.54 9.00 11.26
N ALA A 108 1.00 9.18 12.51
CA ALA A 108 2.31 9.73 12.80
C ALA A 108 3.45 8.84 12.24
N VAL A 109 3.37 7.52 12.41
CA VAL A 109 4.33 6.59 11.80
C VAL A 109 4.27 6.67 10.28
N PHE A 110 3.07 6.67 9.70
CA PHE A 110 2.87 6.76 8.26
C PHE A 110 3.44 8.07 7.70
N PHE A 111 3.20 9.19 8.37
CA PHE A 111 3.75 10.50 8.04
C PHE A 111 5.28 10.48 8.01
N GLY A 112 5.93 9.88 9.02
CA GLY A 112 7.37 9.70 9.06
C GLY A 112 7.91 8.82 7.92
N MET A 113 7.24 7.71 7.63
CA MET A 113 7.61 6.83 6.52
C MET A 113 7.51 7.56 5.17
N VAL A 114 6.44 8.32 4.94
CA VAL A 114 6.27 9.12 3.74
C VAL A 114 7.37 10.16 3.58
N ILE A 115 7.69 10.91 4.64
CA ILE A 115 8.80 11.89 4.61
C ILE A 115 10.11 11.20 4.22
N SER A 116 10.40 10.04 4.80
CA SER A 116 11.61 9.29 4.49
C SER A 116 11.64 8.83 3.03
N SER A 117 10.54 8.29 2.51
CA SER A 117 10.45 7.90 1.09
C SER A 117 10.66 9.09 0.16
N VAL A 118 10.05 10.25 0.44
CA VAL A 118 10.25 11.49 -0.33
C VAL A 118 11.69 11.95 -0.27
N TYR A 119 12.32 11.87 0.90
CA TYR A 119 13.74 12.20 1.07
C TYR A 119 14.60 11.36 0.12
N PHE A 120 14.43 10.03 0.07
CA PHE A 120 15.20 9.19 -0.86
C PHE A 120 14.92 9.53 -2.33
N LEU A 121 13.65 9.74 -2.69
CA LEU A 121 13.27 10.17 -4.06
C LEU A 121 13.88 11.51 -4.46
N TYR A 122 14.00 12.46 -3.54
CA TYR A 122 14.63 13.76 -3.80
C TYR A 122 16.11 13.60 -4.18
N TYR A 123 16.84 12.71 -3.51
CA TYR A 123 18.26 12.46 -3.83
C TYR A 123 18.46 11.71 -5.15
N GLU A 124 17.44 11.05 -5.69
CA GLU A 124 17.49 10.48 -7.05
C GLU A 124 17.39 11.55 -8.17
N LEU A 125 16.94 12.78 -7.83
CA LEU A 125 16.87 13.89 -8.79
C LEU A 125 18.26 14.49 -9.07
N LYS A 126 18.73 14.35 -10.31
CA LYS A 126 20.01 14.91 -10.77
C LYS A 126 19.85 16.32 -11.30
N ASN A 127 20.30 17.35 -10.58
CA ASN A 127 20.21 18.78 -10.95
C ASN A 127 18.76 19.29 -11.10
N TRP A 128 18.49 20.50 -10.63
CA TRP A 128 17.21 21.19 -10.85
C TRP A 128 17.29 22.02 -12.13
N ASN A 129 16.30 21.86 -13.01
CA ASN A 129 16.14 22.68 -14.20
C ASN A 129 14.69 23.19 -14.27
N PHE A 130 14.45 24.16 -15.15
CA PHE A 130 13.12 24.76 -15.30
C PHE A 130 12.01 23.72 -15.56
N LYS A 131 12.28 22.69 -16.37
CA LYS A 131 11.31 21.61 -16.64
C LYS A 131 10.93 20.87 -15.36
N LYS A 132 11.91 20.46 -14.54
CA LYS A 132 11.64 19.75 -13.28
C LYS A 132 10.88 20.61 -12.28
N ILE A 133 11.20 21.89 -12.19
CA ILE A 133 10.46 22.84 -11.34
C ILE A 133 9.00 22.92 -11.81
N LEU A 134 8.75 23.02 -13.12
CA LEU A 134 7.40 23.05 -13.67
C LEU A 134 6.61 21.76 -13.36
N PHE A 135 7.22 20.59 -13.54
CA PHE A 135 6.60 19.30 -13.22
C PHE A 135 6.36 19.13 -11.71
N PHE A 136 7.30 19.56 -10.87
CA PHE A 136 7.13 19.60 -9.41
C PHE A 136 5.95 20.49 -9.01
N SER A 137 5.88 21.72 -9.54
CA SER A 137 4.78 22.64 -9.25
C SER A 137 3.44 22.09 -9.70
N LEU A 138 3.38 21.41 -10.86
CA LEU A 138 2.17 20.76 -11.34
C LEU A 138 1.71 19.64 -10.39
N GLY A 139 2.63 18.80 -9.94
CA GLY A 139 2.35 17.80 -8.91
C GLY A 139 1.84 18.43 -7.61
N LEU A 140 2.53 19.47 -7.13
CA LEU A 140 2.18 20.19 -5.90
C LEU A 140 0.78 20.80 -5.96
N ILE A 141 0.42 21.42 -7.09
CA ILE A 141 -0.93 21.96 -7.31
C ILE A 141 -1.97 20.83 -7.25
N ILE A 142 -1.74 19.70 -7.91
CA ILE A 142 -2.66 18.55 -7.86
C ILE A 142 -2.81 18.03 -6.43
N GLY A 143 -1.70 17.89 -5.70
CA GLY A 143 -1.71 17.45 -4.30
C GLY A 143 -2.50 18.40 -3.40
N LEU A 144 -2.32 19.72 -3.56
CA LEU A 144 -3.06 20.73 -2.83
C LEU A 144 -4.55 20.75 -3.19
N ILE A 145 -4.91 20.53 -4.46
CA ILE A 145 -6.32 20.43 -4.87
C ILE A 145 -6.98 19.25 -4.16
N ILE A 146 -6.33 18.09 -4.13
CA ILE A 146 -6.84 16.89 -3.42
C ILE A 146 -6.95 17.16 -1.92
N MET A 147 -5.95 17.81 -1.32
CA MET A 147 -5.98 18.18 0.10
C MET A 147 -7.14 19.11 0.45
N ASN A 148 -7.54 20.01 -0.47
CA ASN A 148 -8.59 21.00 -0.24
C ASN A 148 -9.99 20.57 -0.71
N SER A 149 -10.13 19.49 -1.49
CA SER A 149 -11.44 18.99 -1.89
C SER A 149 -12.20 18.38 -0.70
N LYS A 150 -13.39 18.92 -0.37
CA LYS A 150 -14.31 18.37 0.65
C LYS A 150 -15.07 17.14 0.10
N PRO A 151 -15.39 16.10 0.92
CA PRO A 151 -14.85 15.79 2.24
C PRO A 151 -13.66 14.83 2.14
N LEU A 152 -12.71 15.04 3.05
CA LEU A 152 -11.51 14.22 3.32
C LEU A 152 -11.85 12.83 3.93
N THR A 153 -13.06 12.32 3.65
CA THR A 153 -13.54 10.99 4.01
C THR A 153 -13.24 9.98 2.90
N GLU A 154 -13.25 8.70 3.27
CA GLU A 154 -13.21 7.58 2.32
C GLU A 154 -14.24 7.82 1.19
N ASN A 155 -13.76 7.93 -0.05
CA ASN A 155 -14.60 8.20 -1.21
C ASN A 155 -15.00 6.89 -1.86
N GLU A 156 -16.28 6.57 -1.73
CA GLU A 156 -16.91 5.34 -2.21
C GLU A 156 -17.37 5.42 -3.67
N GLY A 157 -17.09 6.54 -4.35
CA GLY A 157 -17.44 6.75 -5.75
C GLY A 157 -16.75 5.72 -6.65
N ILE A 158 -17.54 4.98 -7.42
CA ILE A 158 -17.08 3.86 -8.27
C ILE A 158 -15.91 4.29 -9.18
N VAL A 159 -16.03 5.45 -9.82
CA VAL A 159 -14.99 5.99 -10.72
C VAL A 159 -13.70 6.31 -9.95
N PHE A 160 -13.82 6.87 -8.74
CA PHE A 160 -12.67 7.19 -7.90
C PHE A 160 -11.98 5.94 -7.37
N VAL A 161 -12.74 4.93 -6.95
CA VAL A 161 -12.20 3.63 -6.50
C VAL A 161 -11.53 2.88 -7.65
N PHE A 162 -12.11 2.91 -8.85
CA PHE A 162 -11.47 2.39 -10.05
C PHE A 162 -10.14 3.10 -10.34
N PHE A 163 -10.12 4.42 -10.26
CA PHE A 163 -8.90 5.22 -10.43
C PHE A 163 -7.84 4.94 -9.35
N CYS A 164 -8.26 4.77 -8.09
CA CYS A 164 -7.40 4.32 -7.00
C CYS A 164 -6.73 2.98 -7.33
N GLY A 165 -7.50 2.02 -7.87
CA GLY A 165 -6.99 0.74 -8.33
C GLY A 165 -5.97 0.86 -9.45
N LEU A 166 -6.26 1.71 -10.45
CA LEU A 166 -5.35 2.01 -11.53
C LEU A 166 -4.03 2.55 -10.97
N VAL A 167 -4.09 3.64 -10.21
CA VAL A 167 -2.91 4.34 -9.69
C VAL A 167 -2.11 3.51 -8.68
N SER A 168 -2.74 2.66 -7.86
CA SER A 168 -2.02 1.88 -6.84
C SER A 168 -0.99 0.91 -7.44
N VAL A 169 -1.20 0.44 -8.68
CA VAL A 169 -0.27 -0.47 -9.35
C VAL A 169 0.98 0.26 -9.85
N CYS A 170 0.92 1.57 -10.08
CA CYS A 170 2.10 2.39 -10.43
C CYS A 170 3.24 2.24 -9.42
N GLY A 171 2.90 2.10 -8.12
CA GLY A 171 3.88 1.98 -7.06
C GLY A 171 4.69 0.69 -7.08
N MET A 172 4.33 -0.29 -7.89
CA MET A 172 5.20 -1.48 -8.08
C MET A 172 6.31 -1.22 -9.11
N THR A 173 6.18 -0.18 -9.94
CA THR A 173 7.09 0.11 -11.07
C THR A 173 8.15 1.16 -10.76
N LEU A 174 7.90 2.00 -9.74
CA LEU A 174 8.79 3.08 -9.35
C LEU A 174 9.50 2.75 -8.03
N PRO A 175 10.85 2.74 -7.99
CA PRO A 175 11.57 2.58 -6.74
C PRO A 175 11.19 3.72 -5.78
N GLY A 176 11.04 3.41 -4.49
CA GLY A 176 10.71 4.38 -3.44
C GLY A 176 9.23 4.81 -3.33
N LEU A 177 8.33 4.29 -4.17
CA LEU A 177 6.92 4.68 -4.16
C LEU A 177 6.00 3.46 -4.07
N SER A 178 5.40 3.14 -2.92
CA SER A 178 4.49 1.98 -2.78
C SER A 178 3.05 2.28 -3.22
N GLY A 179 2.29 1.29 -3.71
CA GLY A 179 0.87 1.46 -4.04
C GLY A 179 0.00 1.87 -2.84
N SER A 180 0.28 1.29 -1.66
CA SER A 180 -0.32 1.64 -0.37
C SER A 180 -0.13 3.11 -0.01
N PHE A 181 1.03 3.67 -0.37
CA PHE A 181 1.35 5.08 -0.16
C PHE A 181 0.50 6.02 -1.03
N LEU A 182 0.31 5.72 -2.32
CA LEU A 182 -0.59 6.55 -3.16
C LEU A 182 -2.03 6.50 -2.66
N LEU A 183 -2.51 5.32 -2.25
CA LEU A 183 -3.86 5.17 -1.68
C LEU A 183 -4.04 5.96 -0.38
N LEU A 184 -2.98 6.06 0.42
CA LEU A 184 -2.98 6.87 1.63
C LEU A 184 -3.11 8.36 1.31
N LEU A 185 -2.36 8.86 0.33
CA LEU A 185 -2.45 10.26 -0.10
C LEU A 185 -3.78 10.60 -0.78
N LEU A 186 -4.38 9.62 -1.47
CA LEU A 186 -5.72 9.73 -2.04
C LEU A 186 -6.84 9.60 -0.98
N GLY A 187 -6.52 9.34 0.29
CA GLY A 187 -7.48 9.24 1.39
C GLY A 187 -8.30 7.94 1.44
N ASN A 188 -7.99 6.96 0.58
CA ASN A 188 -8.76 5.72 0.44
C ASN A 188 -8.00 4.46 0.93
N TYR A 189 -6.92 4.65 1.68
CA TYR A 189 -6.13 3.57 2.25
C TYR A 189 -6.95 2.64 3.15
N THR A 190 -7.63 3.19 4.16
CA THR A 190 -8.37 2.39 5.14
C THR A 190 -9.51 1.64 4.45
N LEU A 191 -10.30 2.33 3.61
CA LEU A 191 -11.37 1.72 2.83
C LEU A 191 -10.90 0.51 1.99
N LEU A 192 -9.83 0.69 1.20
CA LEU A 192 -9.45 -0.28 0.16
C LEU A 192 -8.45 -1.32 0.64
N LEU A 193 -7.50 -0.95 1.49
CA LEU A 193 -6.47 -1.88 1.98
C LEU A 193 -6.80 -2.47 3.35
N VAL A 194 -7.74 -1.92 4.12
CA VAL A 194 -8.10 -2.45 5.44
C VAL A 194 -9.51 -3.01 5.43
N ASP A 195 -10.54 -2.18 5.24
CA ASP A 195 -11.94 -2.61 5.36
C ASP A 195 -12.34 -3.58 4.26
N SER A 196 -12.03 -3.26 3.01
CA SER A 196 -12.33 -4.12 1.86
C SER A 196 -11.61 -5.47 1.95
N VAL A 197 -10.38 -5.48 2.48
CA VAL A 197 -9.61 -6.71 2.66
C VAL A 197 -10.15 -7.55 3.83
N ASN A 198 -10.53 -6.90 4.93
CA ASN A 198 -11.21 -7.57 6.04
C ASN A 198 -12.56 -8.11 5.59
N ALA A 199 -13.30 -7.37 4.76
CA ALA A 199 -14.55 -7.83 4.17
C ALA A 199 -14.37 -9.13 3.40
N ILE A 200 -13.35 -9.21 2.54
CA ILE A 200 -12.96 -10.44 1.83
C ILE A 200 -12.60 -11.56 2.82
N TYR A 201 -11.75 -11.28 3.81
CA TYR A 201 -11.28 -12.28 4.78
C TYR A 201 -12.44 -12.96 5.51
N PHE A 202 -13.34 -12.16 6.09
CA PHE A 202 -14.49 -12.66 6.82
C PHE A 202 -15.47 -13.38 5.89
N SER A 203 -15.71 -12.86 4.68
CA SER A 203 -16.59 -13.55 3.71
C SER A 203 -16.03 -14.92 3.31
N ILE A 204 -14.71 -15.05 3.13
CA ILE A 204 -14.07 -16.35 2.90
C ILE A 204 -14.24 -17.26 4.13
N SER A 205 -14.06 -16.74 5.35
CA SER A 205 -14.28 -17.49 6.58
C SER A 205 -15.71 -18.00 6.70
N ASP A 206 -16.70 -17.18 6.36
CA ASP A 206 -18.12 -17.53 6.46
C ASP A 206 -18.49 -18.58 5.42
N ILE A 207 -17.99 -18.46 4.18
CA ILE A 207 -18.14 -19.49 3.14
C ILE A 207 -17.56 -20.83 3.59
N ILE A 208 -16.38 -20.85 4.23
CA ILE A 208 -15.78 -22.09 4.76
C ILE A 208 -16.66 -22.71 5.85
N ARG A 209 -17.38 -21.88 6.63
CA ARG A 209 -18.34 -22.31 7.65
C ARG A 209 -19.72 -22.66 7.07
N LEU A 210 -19.92 -22.49 5.76
CA LEU A 210 -21.21 -22.63 5.06
C LEU A 210 -22.28 -21.65 5.56
N ASP A 211 -21.84 -20.48 6.04
CA ASP A 211 -22.70 -19.36 6.45
C ASP A 211 -22.75 -18.32 5.33
N PHE A 212 -23.95 -17.95 4.92
CA PHE A 212 -24.22 -17.00 3.83
C PHE A 212 -24.94 -15.73 4.30
N ASP A 213 -25.05 -15.51 5.62
CA ASP A 213 -25.72 -14.33 6.18
C ASP A 213 -25.04 -13.01 5.76
N PHE A 214 -23.74 -13.06 5.48
CA PHE A 214 -22.96 -11.91 5.00
C PHE A 214 -23.48 -11.32 3.67
N ILE A 215 -24.23 -12.09 2.88
CA ILE A 215 -24.85 -11.62 1.62
C ILE A 215 -25.98 -10.62 1.92
N SER A 216 -26.63 -10.76 3.06
CA SER A 216 -27.71 -9.89 3.50
C SER A 216 -27.20 -8.60 4.16
N ASP A 217 -25.91 -8.56 4.56
CA ASP A 217 -25.28 -7.38 5.15
C ASP A 217 -25.00 -6.31 4.06
N PRO A 218 -25.70 -5.15 4.07
CA PRO A 218 -25.52 -4.11 3.07
C PRO A 218 -24.12 -3.49 3.09
N TYR A 219 -23.47 -3.45 4.26
CA TYR A 219 -22.13 -2.89 4.40
C TYR A 219 -21.08 -3.85 3.84
N ARG A 220 -21.19 -5.14 4.17
CA ARG A 220 -20.29 -6.18 3.65
C ARG A 220 -20.34 -6.25 2.13
N THR A 221 -21.53 -6.33 1.56
CA THR A 221 -21.73 -6.42 0.11
C THR A 221 -21.20 -5.19 -0.60
N LYS A 222 -21.33 -3.99 0.01
CA LYS A 222 -20.73 -2.76 -0.54
C LYS A 222 -19.21 -2.84 -0.56
N LEU A 223 -18.56 -3.20 0.55
CA LEU A 223 -17.10 -3.33 0.61
C LEU A 223 -16.57 -4.36 -0.41
N LEU A 224 -17.25 -5.49 -0.58
CA LEU A 224 -16.90 -6.49 -1.60
C LEU A 224 -17.02 -5.93 -3.03
N LYS A 225 -18.07 -5.15 -3.33
CA LYS A 225 -18.22 -4.47 -4.63
C LYS A 225 -17.08 -3.47 -4.87
N LEU A 226 -16.73 -2.66 -3.86
CA LEU A 226 -15.63 -1.72 -3.94
C LEU A 226 -14.29 -2.44 -4.16
N ALA A 227 -14.05 -3.56 -3.47
CA ALA A 227 -12.87 -4.40 -3.67
C ALA A 227 -12.78 -4.96 -5.10
N ALA A 228 -13.91 -5.39 -5.67
CA ALA A 228 -13.98 -5.86 -7.05
C ALA A 228 -13.67 -4.74 -8.05
N ILE A 229 -14.26 -3.56 -7.89
CA ILE A 229 -13.99 -2.37 -8.73
C ILE A 229 -12.52 -1.96 -8.63
N PHE A 230 -11.98 -1.92 -7.41
CA PHE A 230 -10.56 -1.62 -7.17
C PHE A 230 -9.66 -2.62 -7.89
N THR A 231 -9.97 -3.92 -7.80
CA THR A 231 -9.21 -4.99 -8.46
C THR A 231 -9.28 -4.86 -9.99
N LEU A 232 -10.45 -4.55 -10.56
CA LEU A 232 -10.60 -4.27 -11.99
C LEU A 232 -9.77 -3.05 -12.42
N GLY A 233 -9.77 -1.99 -11.60
CA GLY A 233 -8.92 -0.83 -11.78
C GLY A 233 -7.44 -1.21 -11.77
N SER A 234 -7.00 -2.03 -10.82
CA SER A 234 -5.62 -2.51 -10.72
C SER A 234 -5.19 -3.39 -11.89
N ILE A 235 -6.04 -4.31 -12.36
CA ILE A 235 -5.75 -5.13 -13.55
C ILE A 235 -5.61 -4.23 -14.78
N THR A 236 -6.53 -3.28 -14.96
CA THR A 236 -6.50 -2.32 -16.06
C THR A 236 -5.24 -1.45 -15.98
N GLY A 237 -4.90 -0.97 -14.78
CA GLY A 237 -3.68 -0.21 -14.53
C GLY A 237 -2.43 -1.01 -14.87
N LEU A 238 -2.34 -2.27 -14.47
CA LEU A 238 -1.19 -3.13 -14.77
C LEU A 238 -0.95 -3.23 -16.30
N ILE A 239 -2.01 -3.42 -17.08
CA ILE A 239 -1.96 -3.51 -18.55
C ILE A 239 -1.61 -2.16 -19.19
N PHE A 240 -2.20 -1.07 -18.68
CA PHE A 240 -1.94 0.28 -19.21
C PHE A 240 -0.50 0.72 -18.93
N PHE A 241 -0.02 0.46 -17.71
CA PHE A 241 1.31 0.86 -17.25
C PHE A 241 2.44 -0.02 -17.78
N SER A 242 2.19 -1.30 -18.08
CA SER A 242 3.17 -2.15 -18.74
C SER A 242 3.60 -1.59 -20.11
N ASN A 243 2.70 -0.86 -20.79
CA ASN A 243 2.93 -0.37 -22.15
C ASN A 243 3.30 1.12 -22.21
N ILE A 244 2.55 2.00 -21.53
CA ILE A 244 2.71 3.46 -21.68
C ILE A 244 3.68 4.03 -20.65
N LEU A 245 3.56 3.62 -19.39
CA LEU A 245 4.34 4.21 -18.31
C LEU A 245 5.76 3.62 -18.25
N SER A 246 5.98 2.38 -18.67
CA SER A 246 7.33 1.89 -18.96
C SER A 246 8.07 2.78 -19.96
N PHE A 247 7.37 3.33 -20.96
CA PHE A 247 7.97 4.29 -21.91
C PHE A 247 8.21 5.66 -21.26
N VAL A 248 7.21 6.22 -20.58
CA VAL A 248 7.33 7.55 -19.93
C VAL A 248 8.36 7.54 -18.81
N LEU A 249 8.43 6.49 -18.00
CA LEU A 249 9.41 6.36 -16.93
C LEU A 249 10.81 6.12 -17.45
N ARG A 250 11.00 5.41 -18.57
CA ARG A 250 12.31 5.27 -19.19
C ARG A 250 12.79 6.58 -19.83
N LYS A 251 11.90 7.33 -20.48
CA LYS A 251 12.24 8.53 -21.24
C LYS A 251 12.23 9.84 -20.42
N TYR A 252 11.33 9.94 -19.45
CA TYR A 252 11.07 11.13 -18.62
C TYR A 252 11.16 10.84 -17.11
N HIS A 253 12.00 9.89 -16.71
CA HIS A 253 12.20 9.45 -15.33
C HIS A 253 12.27 10.62 -14.33
N GLN A 254 13.17 11.56 -14.60
CA GLN A 254 13.45 12.71 -13.72
C GLN A 254 12.27 13.67 -13.57
N ASN A 255 11.50 13.88 -14.65
CA ASN A 255 10.32 14.74 -14.61
C ASN A 255 9.17 14.06 -13.84
N THR A 256 9.07 12.74 -13.97
CA THR A 256 8.05 11.96 -13.26
C THR A 256 8.31 11.95 -11.76
N ILE A 257 9.57 11.71 -11.34
CA ILE A 257 9.97 11.81 -9.93
C ILE A 257 9.70 13.21 -9.38
N ALA A 258 10.03 14.28 -10.13
CA ALA A 258 9.75 15.65 -9.70
C ALA A 258 8.24 15.89 -9.48
N THR A 259 7.39 15.39 -10.39
CA THR A 259 5.92 15.46 -10.25
C THR A 259 5.43 14.73 -9.02
N ILE A 260 5.95 13.52 -8.76
CA ILE A 260 5.60 12.73 -7.58
C ILE A 260 5.98 13.46 -6.30
N ILE A 261 7.21 13.98 -6.19
CA ILE A 261 7.66 14.70 -4.99
C ILE A 261 6.76 15.93 -4.76
N GLY A 262 6.42 16.66 -5.82
CA GLY A 262 5.46 17.76 -5.75
C GLY A 262 4.10 17.30 -5.23
N PHE A 263 3.53 16.26 -5.85
CA PHE A 263 2.24 15.67 -5.47
C PHE A 263 2.21 15.23 -4.01
N VAL A 264 3.23 14.50 -3.56
CA VAL A 264 3.35 14.09 -2.17
C VAL A 264 3.45 15.30 -1.27
N GLY A 265 4.32 16.28 -1.60
CA GLY A 265 4.46 17.49 -0.81
C GLY A 265 3.15 18.27 -0.66
N GLY A 266 2.36 18.37 -1.73
CA GLY A 266 1.05 19.03 -1.71
C GLY A 266 -0.05 18.24 -0.99
N SER A 267 0.03 16.91 -0.98
CA SER A 267 -0.96 16.03 -0.32
C SER A 267 -0.56 15.58 1.08
N LEU A 268 0.63 15.94 1.57
CA LEU A 268 1.16 15.50 2.86
C LEU A 268 0.25 15.91 4.04
N GLY A 269 -0.47 17.02 3.90
CA GLY A 269 -1.47 17.48 4.87
C GLY A 269 -2.59 16.46 5.13
N VAL A 270 -2.92 15.60 4.15
CA VAL A 270 -3.96 14.56 4.28
C VAL A 270 -3.66 13.59 5.43
N ILE A 271 -2.39 13.42 5.78
CA ILE A 271 -1.95 12.52 6.86
C ILE A 271 -1.26 13.25 8.02
N TRP A 272 -1.50 14.56 8.14
CA TRP A 272 -0.96 15.34 9.24
C TRP A 272 -1.44 14.79 10.60
N PRO A 273 -0.54 14.41 11.52
CA PRO A 273 -0.94 13.71 12.75
C PRO A 273 -1.63 14.62 13.76
N TRP A 274 -1.33 15.93 13.77
CA TRP A 274 -2.02 16.88 14.65
C TRP A 274 -3.32 17.39 14.01
N ARG A 275 -4.30 16.50 13.89
CA ARG A 275 -5.63 16.82 13.35
C ARG A 275 -6.74 16.34 14.27
N LYS A 276 -7.85 17.06 14.31
CA LYS A 276 -9.07 16.66 15.02
C LYS A 276 -10.18 16.36 14.01
N LYS A 277 -10.93 15.28 14.27
CA LYS A 277 -12.11 14.91 13.47
C LYS A 277 -13.30 15.71 13.93
N VAL A 278 -13.94 16.43 13.01
CA VAL A 278 -15.24 17.05 13.25
C VAL A 278 -16.27 16.23 12.48
N TYR A 279 -17.18 15.59 13.22
CA TYR A 279 -18.24 14.77 12.62
C TYR A 279 -19.36 15.63 12.08
N LYS A 280 -20.04 15.11 11.06
CA LYS A 280 -21.23 15.71 10.49
C LYS A 280 -22.42 15.36 11.37
N ASN A 281 -23.14 16.39 11.82
CA ASN A 281 -24.35 16.23 12.61
C ASN A 281 -25.58 16.51 11.74
N ASP A 282 -26.66 15.78 11.98
CA ASP A 282 -27.97 16.01 11.36
C ASP A 282 -28.69 17.20 12.01
N GLU A 283 -29.86 17.59 11.48
CA GLU A 283 -30.68 18.70 12.00
C GLU A 283 -31.05 18.55 13.50
N LEU A 284 -31.03 17.31 14.00
CA LEU A 284 -31.29 16.93 15.39
C LEU A 284 -30.03 16.90 16.27
N GLY A 285 -28.84 17.14 15.72
CA GLY A 285 -27.56 17.10 16.44
C GLY A 285 -26.91 15.72 16.53
N GLU A 286 -27.52 14.68 15.97
CA GLU A 286 -27.00 13.31 15.93
C GLU A 286 -25.94 13.11 14.84
N ILE A 287 -24.96 12.23 15.07
CA ILE A 287 -23.89 11.96 14.10
C ILE A 287 -24.44 11.20 12.89
N VAL A 288 -24.18 11.72 11.69
CA VAL A 288 -24.54 11.06 10.42
C VAL A 288 -23.55 9.93 10.13
N PHE A 289 -24.06 8.77 9.74
CA PHE A 289 -23.24 7.63 9.30
C PHE A 289 -23.22 7.53 7.78
N ASN A 290 -22.06 7.19 7.23
CA ASN A 290 -21.90 6.92 5.81
C ASN A 290 -22.49 5.54 5.45
N SER A 291 -22.48 5.23 4.15
CA SER A 291 -23.12 4.02 3.65
C SER A 291 -22.33 2.73 3.87
N ILE A 292 -21.18 2.80 4.57
CA ILE A 292 -20.41 1.67 5.09
C ILE A 292 -20.48 1.58 6.63
N GLY A 293 -21.37 2.36 7.27
CA GLY A 293 -21.64 2.28 8.71
C GLY A 293 -20.62 2.98 9.60
N LYS A 294 -19.81 3.91 9.06
CA LYS A 294 -18.86 4.74 9.80
C LYS A 294 -19.39 6.16 9.98
N PRO A 295 -19.05 6.86 11.08
CA PRO A 295 -19.44 8.25 11.26
C PRO A 295 -18.82 9.14 10.18
N GLU A 296 -19.64 9.95 9.51
CA GLU A 296 -19.24 10.85 8.42
C GLU A 296 -18.47 12.04 9.01
N ILE A 297 -17.26 12.28 8.49
CA ILE A 297 -16.40 13.38 8.93
C ILE A 297 -16.71 14.60 8.06
N ALA A 298 -17.17 15.69 8.67
CA ALA A 298 -17.45 16.93 7.97
C ALA A 298 -16.15 17.60 7.48
N TYR A 299 -15.15 17.69 8.37
CA TYR A 299 -13.81 18.18 8.06
C TYR A 299 -12.81 17.79 9.14
N TYR A 300 -11.52 17.96 8.83
CA TYR A 300 -10.44 17.88 9.80
C TYR A 300 -10.02 19.29 10.21
N GLU A 301 -9.97 19.54 11.51
CA GLU A 301 -9.34 20.74 12.05
C GLU A 301 -7.84 20.45 12.21
N TYR A 302 -7.02 21.09 11.37
CA TYR A 302 -5.57 20.99 11.43
C TYR A 302 -5.03 21.93 12.50
N VAL A 303 -4.41 21.37 13.53
CA VAL A 303 -3.88 22.12 14.66
C VAL A 303 -2.36 22.21 14.53
N LEU A 304 -1.82 23.40 14.79
CA LEU A 304 -0.38 23.57 14.87
C LEU A 304 0.18 22.86 16.11
N PRO A 305 1.31 22.16 16.00
CA PRO A 305 1.90 21.41 17.09
C PRO A 305 2.29 22.35 18.25
N ASN A 306 1.77 22.07 19.44
CA ASN A 306 2.13 22.78 20.65
C ASN A 306 3.30 22.08 21.36
N ILE A 307 4.50 22.65 21.28
CA ILE A 307 5.75 22.09 21.84
C ILE A 307 5.65 21.82 23.35
N LYS A 308 4.78 22.54 24.07
CA LYS A 308 4.59 22.36 25.51
C LYS A 308 3.70 21.17 25.87
N SER A 309 2.98 20.59 24.90
CA SER A 309 2.11 19.44 25.14
C SER A 309 2.90 18.13 25.14
N THR A 310 2.52 17.19 26.00
CA THR A 310 3.11 15.83 26.01
C THR A 310 2.81 15.08 24.71
N ASP A 311 1.62 15.32 24.13
CA ASP A 311 1.20 14.72 22.86
C ASP A 311 2.13 15.07 21.70
N PHE A 312 2.70 16.28 21.69
CA PHE A 312 3.67 16.69 20.68
C PHE A 312 4.91 15.80 20.66
N TRP A 313 5.50 15.54 21.83
CA TRP A 313 6.71 14.73 21.93
C TRP A 313 6.44 13.27 21.59
N LEU A 314 5.30 12.74 22.03
CA LEU A 314 4.91 11.37 21.73
C LEU A 314 4.67 11.18 20.23
N LEU A 315 3.91 12.08 19.58
CA LEU A 315 3.68 12.00 18.13
C LEU A 315 4.98 12.19 17.34
N SER A 316 5.86 13.09 17.77
CA SER A 316 7.17 13.28 17.16
C SER A 316 8.03 12.02 17.24
N LEU A 317 7.98 11.28 18.37
CA LEU A 317 8.66 9.99 18.49
C LEU A 317 8.15 8.98 17.46
N PHE A 318 6.83 8.86 17.27
CA PHE A 318 6.25 7.96 16.26
C PHE A 318 6.61 8.37 14.82
N ILE A 319 6.68 9.67 14.52
CA ILE A 319 7.18 10.17 13.23
C ILE A 319 8.64 9.73 13.04
N ILE A 320 9.49 9.95 14.05
CA ILE A 320 10.92 9.57 13.99
C ILE A 320 11.07 8.06 13.80
N LEU A 321 10.26 7.24 14.48
CA LEU A 321 10.25 5.78 14.30
C LEU A 321 9.92 5.41 12.84
N GLY A 322 8.92 6.04 12.24
CA GLY A 322 8.59 5.86 10.82
C GLY A 322 9.75 6.23 9.89
N VAL A 323 10.41 7.36 10.14
CA VAL A 323 11.57 7.80 9.35
C VAL A 323 12.73 6.82 9.48
N ILE A 324 13.07 6.38 10.69
CA ILE A 324 14.15 5.43 10.96
C ILE A 324 13.85 4.10 10.27
N PHE A 325 12.61 3.61 10.36
CA PHE A 325 12.22 2.34 9.78
C PHE A 325 12.47 2.28 8.26
N VAL A 326 11.96 3.26 7.51
CA VAL A 326 12.19 3.33 6.06
C VAL A 326 13.67 3.58 5.73
N SER A 327 14.33 4.47 6.47
CA SER A 327 15.74 4.80 6.25
C SER A 327 16.67 3.59 6.43
N LEU A 328 16.40 2.74 7.43
CA LEU A 328 17.15 1.50 7.61
C LEU A 328 16.90 0.54 6.46
N LEU A 329 15.66 0.31 6.05
CA LEU A 329 15.35 -0.59 4.93
C LEU A 329 16.01 -0.14 3.63
N GLU A 330 15.92 1.15 3.29
CA GLU A 330 16.53 1.73 2.09
C GLU A 330 18.06 1.65 2.11
N ARG A 331 18.71 2.05 3.21
CA ARG A 331 20.19 2.00 3.32
C ARG A 331 20.72 0.58 3.24
N TYR A 332 20.07 -0.38 3.90
CA TYR A 332 20.47 -1.79 3.81
C TYR A 332 20.22 -2.36 2.41
N GLY A 333 19.16 -1.93 1.74
CA GLY A 333 18.89 -2.26 0.34
C GLY A 333 19.99 -1.76 -0.60
N ILE A 334 20.42 -0.49 -0.46
CA ILE A 334 21.46 0.10 -1.29
C ILE A 334 22.82 -0.58 -1.09
N LYS A 335 23.22 -0.86 0.17
CA LYS A 335 24.54 -1.44 0.48
C LYS A 335 24.75 -2.86 -0.09
N LYS A 336 23.69 -3.61 -0.36
CA LYS A 336 23.77 -4.93 -1.01
C LYS A 336 23.63 -4.86 -2.54
N ARG A 337 23.19 -3.72 -3.11
CA ARG A 337 23.01 -3.51 -4.56
C ARG A 337 24.32 -3.17 -5.28
N GLY A 338 25.28 -2.59 -4.57
CA GLY A 338 26.68 -2.42 -5.00
C GLY A 338 27.54 -3.51 -4.39
#